data_AF-A0A7Y0GQS0-F1
#
_entry.id   AF-A0A7Y0GQS0-F1
#
_cell.length_a   1.000
_cell.length_b   1.000
_cell.length_c   1.000
_cell.angle_alpha   90.00
_cell.angle_beta   90.00
_cell.angle_gamma   90.00
#
_symmetry.space_group_name_H-M   'P 1'
#
loop_
_entity.id
_entity.type
_entity.pdbx_description
1 polymer ?
#
loop_
_entity_poly.entity_id
_entity_poly.type
_entity_poly.pdbx_seq_one_letter_code
_entity_poly.pdbx_strand_id
1 'polypeptide(L)'
;MYAAAIAAGLGAALSFVGLINANEIGLNASPSVSLGYAFLAAILVGFGWSARNEKTTELDDGILFVNGTLMRGLELHPNLDGAEFIEEVATAPRYRVHSIGDVHPGMYAVDDGEEGASISGELYQVPIEVLLKVIEGEPTGLYRGPVRLADGRLVLGILYERERAVQHPDITAYGGWREYRASTRAATV
;
A
#
# COMPACT_ATOMS: atom_id res chain seq x y z
N MET A 1 11.70 -5.84 9.94
CA MET A 1 11.53 -5.40 11.35
C MET A 1 12.51 -6.06 12.35
N TYR A 2 12.84 -7.36 12.25
CA TYR A 2 13.71 -8.05 13.24
C TYR A 2 15.22 -7.81 13.11
N ALA A 3 15.73 -7.41 11.94
CA ALA A 3 17.17 -7.27 11.71
C ALA A 3 17.81 -6.18 12.61
N ALA A 4 17.13 -5.06 12.81
CA ALA A 4 17.62 -3.97 13.66
C ALA A 4 17.65 -4.37 15.15
N ALA A 5 16.65 -5.12 15.61
CA ALA A 5 16.58 -5.61 16.99
C ALA A 5 17.69 -6.63 17.29
N ILE A 6 17.99 -7.52 16.33
CA ILE A 6 19.08 -8.51 16.45
C ILE A 6 20.45 -7.82 16.47
N ALA A 7 20.69 -6.85 15.59
CA ALA A 7 21.94 -6.10 15.54
C ALA A 7 22.17 -5.28 16.83
N ALA A 8 21.12 -4.62 17.34
CA ALA A 8 21.19 -3.88 18.61
C ALA A 8 21.45 -4.82 19.80
N GLY A 9 20.81 -5.99 19.84
CA GLY A 9 21.02 -7.00 20.87
C GLY A 9 22.45 -7.53 20.91
N LEU A 10 23.05 -7.81 19.76
CA LEU A 10 24.44 -8.26 19.66
C LEU A 10 25.43 -7.17 20.08
N GLY A 11 25.20 -5.92 19.66
CA GLY A 11 26.02 -4.77 20.06
C GLY A 11 26.00 -4.52 21.58
N ALA A 12 24.83 -4.65 22.20
CA ALA A 12 24.66 -4.53 23.65
C ALA A 12 25.36 -5.67 24.41
N ALA A 13 25.21 -6.91 23.95
CA ALA A 13 25.85 -8.07 24.58
C ALA A 13 27.39 -7.99 24.52
N LEU A 14 27.95 -7.60 23.38
CA LEU A 14 29.40 -7.43 23.23
C LEU A 14 29.94 -6.26 24.07
N SER A 15 29.20 -5.15 24.15
CA SER A 15 29.55 -4.01 25.03
C SER A 15 29.50 -4.39 26.51
N PHE A 16 28.52 -5.19 26.91
CA PHE A 16 28.36 -5.67 28.28
C PHE A 16 29.50 -6.64 28.65
N VAL A 17 29.84 -7.61 27.78
CA VAL A 17 30.97 -8.53 28.00
C VAL A 17 32.31 -7.78 28.10
N GLY A 18 32.49 -6.72 27.31
CA GLY A 18 33.65 -5.83 27.39
C GLY A 18 33.73 -5.05 28.71
N LEU A 19 32.58 -4.63 29.26
CA LEU A 19 32.51 -3.88 30.52
C LEU A 19 32.79 -4.76 31.74
N ILE A 20 32.30 -6.01 31.76
CA ILE A 20 32.43 -6.90 32.94
C ILE A 20 33.83 -7.51 33.06
N ASN A 21 34.56 -7.67 31.95
CA ASN A 21 35.93 -8.19 31.95
C ASN A 21 37.01 -7.10 32.09
N ALA A 22 36.62 -5.83 32.28
CA ALA A 22 37.56 -4.74 32.48
C ALA A 22 38.09 -4.76 33.93
N ASN A 23 39.40 -4.96 34.09
CA ASN A 23 40.04 -5.08 35.40
C ASN A 23 40.10 -3.75 36.19
N GLU A 24 39.94 -2.60 35.50
CA GLU A 24 39.70 -1.27 36.08
C GLU A 24 38.81 -0.44 35.12
N ILE A 25 37.90 0.38 35.67
CA ILE A 25 37.07 1.32 34.89
C ILE A 25 37.69 2.71 35.00
N GLY A 26 38.71 2.99 34.19
CA GLY A 26 39.20 4.34 33.94
C GLY A 26 38.46 4.98 32.77
N LEU A 27 38.36 6.32 32.72
CA LEU A 27 37.87 7.08 31.57
C LEU A 27 38.65 6.84 30.25
N ASN A 28 39.68 5.98 30.28
CA ASN A 28 40.57 5.68 29.18
C ASN A 28 40.48 4.18 28.84
N ALA A 29 39.50 3.81 28.00
CA ALA A 29 39.43 2.49 27.42
C ALA A 29 40.71 2.22 26.60
N SER A 30 41.23 0.99 26.62
CA SER A 30 42.40 0.65 25.82
C SER A 30 42.15 0.99 24.33
N PRO A 31 43.19 1.35 23.55
CA PRO A 31 43.01 1.81 22.17
C PRO A 31 42.17 0.87 21.29
N SER A 32 42.26 -0.44 21.54
CA SER A 32 41.48 -1.46 20.84
C SER A 32 39.99 -1.44 21.18
N VAL A 33 39.63 -1.17 22.43
CA VAL A 33 38.22 -1.06 22.88
C VAL A 33 37.59 0.22 22.32
N SER A 34 38.32 1.33 22.31
CA SER A 34 37.90 2.58 21.68
C SER A 34 37.63 2.43 20.19
N LEU A 35 38.47 1.64 19.50
CA LEU A 35 38.28 1.30 18.08
C LEU A 35 36.99 0.49 17.85
N GLY A 36 36.69 -0.45 18.76
CA GLY A 36 35.47 -1.26 18.73
C GLY A 36 34.19 -0.42 18.85
N TYR A 37 34.17 0.53 19.79
CA TYR A 37 33.04 1.45 19.94
C TYR A 37 32.89 2.40 18.75
N ALA A 38 33.99 2.89 18.17
CA ALA A 38 33.96 3.72 16.97
C ALA A 38 33.40 2.95 15.75
N PHE A 39 33.77 1.68 15.59
CA PHE A 39 33.25 0.82 14.54
C PHE A 39 31.75 0.52 14.72
N LEU A 40 31.32 0.21 15.95
CA LEU A 40 29.91 0.03 16.27
C LEU A 40 29.08 1.31 16.01
N ALA A 41 29.62 2.47 16.40
CA ALA A 41 28.98 3.76 16.11
C ALA A 41 28.85 3.99 14.59
N ALA A 42 29.87 3.64 13.79
CA ALA A 42 29.79 3.74 12.33
C ALA A 42 28.73 2.80 11.73
N ILE A 43 28.60 1.57 12.23
CA ILE A 43 27.54 0.65 11.82
C ILE A 43 26.16 1.21 12.16
N LEU A 44 25.96 1.69 13.38
CA LEU A 44 24.69 2.26 13.83
C LEU A 44 24.32 3.52 13.05
N VAL A 45 25.29 4.39 12.75
CA VAL A 45 25.09 5.55 11.87
C VAL A 45 24.73 5.09 10.46
N GLY A 46 25.40 4.08 9.91
CA GLY A 46 25.08 3.50 8.60
C GLY A 46 23.66 2.95 8.53
N PHE A 47 23.22 2.19 9.53
CA PHE A 47 21.83 1.71 9.62
C PHE A 47 20.84 2.86 9.81
N GLY A 48 21.15 3.86 10.65
CA GLY A 48 20.31 5.03 10.84
C GLY A 48 20.16 5.87 9.57
N TRP A 49 21.21 5.96 8.75
CA TRP A 49 21.18 6.66 7.47
C TRP A 49 20.42 5.85 6.40
N SER A 50 20.60 4.53 6.38
CA SER A 50 19.84 3.64 5.49
C SER A 50 18.34 3.62 5.81
N ALA A 51 17.97 3.58 7.10
CA ALA A 51 16.56 3.59 7.53
C ALA A 51 15.89 4.94 7.26
N ARG A 52 16.64 6.06 7.31
CA ARG A 52 16.14 7.38 6.91
C ARG A 52 15.89 7.54 5.41
N ASN A 53 16.49 6.68 4.60
CA ASN A 53 16.29 6.66 3.15
C ASN A 53 15.09 5.80 2.71
N GLU A 54 14.44 5.08 3.63
CA GLU A 54 13.09 4.60 3.39
C GLU A 54 12.16 5.81 3.38
N LYS A 55 11.92 6.36 2.19
CA LYS A 55 10.78 7.26 1.97
C LYS A 55 9.53 6.41 2.16
N THR A 56 8.97 6.40 3.37
CA THR A 56 7.54 6.14 3.53
C THR A 56 6.87 7.16 2.62
N THR A 57 6.33 6.71 1.49
CA THR A 57 5.54 7.58 0.64
C THR A 57 4.30 7.86 1.47
N GLU A 58 4.26 8.99 2.18
CA GLU A 58 3.05 9.45 2.86
C GLU A 58 2.00 9.61 1.77
N LEU A 59 1.08 8.65 1.71
CA LEU A 59 -0.07 8.73 0.82
C LEU A 59 -1.03 9.74 1.42
N ASP A 60 -1.58 10.60 0.57
CA ASP A 60 -2.60 11.55 0.99
C ASP A 60 -3.88 10.77 1.37
N ASP A 61 -4.17 10.71 2.67
CA ASP A 61 -5.37 10.06 3.22
C ASP A 61 -6.68 10.69 2.73
N GLY A 62 -6.63 11.92 2.20
CA GLY A 62 -7.75 12.60 1.61
C GLY A 62 -7.97 12.26 0.13
N ILE A 63 -7.05 11.54 -0.53
CA ILE A 63 -7.19 11.17 -1.94
C ILE A 63 -7.58 9.69 -2.05
N LEU A 64 -8.69 9.43 -2.75
CA LEU A 64 -9.18 8.07 -2.97
C LEU A 64 -9.42 7.78 -4.45
N PHE A 65 -8.81 6.70 -4.93
CA PHE A 65 -9.11 6.08 -6.22
C PHE A 65 -10.23 5.05 -6.08
N VAL A 66 -11.27 5.20 -6.90
CA VAL A 66 -12.41 4.27 -6.97
C VAL A 66 -12.55 3.70 -8.39
N ASN A 67 -12.82 2.41 -8.50
CA ASN A 67 -12.89 1.67 -9.77
C ASN A 67 -14.23 0.94 -9.98
N GLY A 68 -15.20 1.18 -9.10
CA GLY A 68 -16.42 0.39 -9.00
C GLY A 68 -17.66 1.22 -8.79
N THR A 69 -18.62 0.67 -8.05
CA THR A 69 -19.98 1.22 -7.87
C THR A 69 -20.04 2.62 -7.25
N LEU A 70 -18.94 3.13 -6.69
CA LEU A 70 -18.79 4.49 -6.18
C LEU A 70 -18.55 5.54 -7.29
N MET A 71 -18.17 5.12 -8.51
CA MET A 71 -17.94 6.04 -9.63
C MET A 71 -19.22 6.76 -10.07
N ARG A 72 -19.08 7.94 -10.70
CA ARG A 72 -20.23 8.77 -11.12
C ARG A 72 -21.22 7.97 -11.98
N GLY A 73 -22.51 8.14 -11.65
CA GLY A 73 -23.62 7.52 -12.35
C GLY A 73 -23.84 6.03 -12.04
N LEU A 74 -23.12 5.49 -11.05
CA LEU A 74 -23.34 4.13 -10.55
C LEU A 74 -24.06 4.13 -9.20
N GLU A 75 -24.54 2.94 -8.81
CA GLU A 75 -25.50 2.75 -7.71
C GLU A 75 -25.05 3.29 -6.35
N LEU A 76 -23.77 3.17 -6.01
CA LEU A 76 -23.23 3.60 -4.71
C LEU A 76 -22.58 4.98 -4.75
N HIS A 77 -22.64 5.70 -5.87
CA HIS A 77 -22.09 7.04 -5.96
C HIS A 77 -22.60 8.01 -4.87
N PRO A 78 -23.87 7.97 -4.42
CA PRO A 78 -24.34 8.81 -3.32
C PRO A 78 -23.60 8.62 -1.98
N ASN A 79 -22.89 7.50 -1.80
CA ASN A 79 -22.05 7.30 -0.61
C ASN A 79 -20.83 8.22 -0.59
N LEU A 80 -20.45 8.80 -1.74
CA LEU A 80 -19.41 9.82 -1.86
C LEU A 80 -19.98 11.25 -1.77
N ASP A 81 -21.22 11.44 -1.32
CA ASP A 81 -21.78 12.79 -1.14
C ASP A 81 -20.90 13.61 -0.17
N GLY A 82 -20.37 14.73 -0.69
CA GLY A 82 -19.42 15.60 0.01
C GLY A 82 -17.96 15.37 -0.37
N ALA A 83 -17.64 14.32 -1.14
CA ALA A 83 -16.36 14.19 -1.81
C ALA A 83 -16.32 15.04 -3.09
N GLU A 84 -15.14 15.55 -3.43
CA GLU A 84 -14.91 16.33 -4.65
C GLU A 84 -14.27 15.43 -5.71
N PHE A 85 -14.92 15.34 -6.88
CA PHE A 85 -14.35 14.67 -8.04
C PHE A 85 -13.16 15.48 -8.57
N ILE A 86 -12.01 14.83 -8.76
CA ILE A 86 -10.80 15.45 -9.28
C ILE A 86 -10.66 15.18 -10.78
N GLU A 87 -10.58 13.90 -11.16
CA GLU A 87 -10.31 13.47 -12.54
C GLU A 87 -10.65 11.99 -12.79
N GLU A 88 -10.84 11.64 -14.06
CA GLU A 88 -10.86 10.25 -14.52
C GLU A 88 -9.43 9.80 -14.80
N VAL A 89 -9.04 8.64 -14.26
CA VAL A 89 -7.67 8.12 -14.34
C VAL A 89 -7.68 6.64 -14.66
N ALA A 90 -6.51 6.10 -14.98
CA ALA A 90 -6.32 4.67 -15.13
C ALA A 90 -5.14 4.22 -14.27
N THR A 91 -5.20 2.98 -13.79
CA THR A 91 -4.09 2.36 -13.05
C THR A 91 -2.93 2.04 -13.98
N ALA A 92 -1.73 1.85 -13.42
CA ALA A 92 -0.62 1.23 -14.14
C ALA A 92 -1.04 -0.18 -14.62
N PRO A 93 -0.44 -0.75 -15.68
CA PRO A 93 -0.86 -2.04 -16.24
C PRO A 93 -0.39 -3.23 -15.40
N ARG A 94 -0.81 -3.27 -14.13
CA ARG A 94 -0.39 -4.22 -13.09
C ARG A 94 -1.55 -4.66 -12.20
N TYR A 95 -2.77 -4.57 -12.71
CA TYR A 95 -3.97 -4.92 -11.96
C TYR A 95 -4.83 -5.91 -12.73
N ARG A 96 -5.50 -6.79 -12.00
CA ARG A 96 -6.59 -7.61 -12.52
C ARG A 96 -7.86 -7.27 -11.78
N VAL A 97 -8.99 -7.46 -12.46
CA VAL A 97 -10.31 -7.13 -11.93
C VAL A 97 -11.29 -8.26 -12.25
N HIS A 98 -12.03 -8.67 -11.23
CA HIS A 98 -13.07 -9.70 -11.33
C HIS A 98 -14.44 -9.12 -10.99
N SER A 99 -15.50 -9.72 -11.54
CA SER A 99 -16.89 -9.34 -11.23
C SER A 99 -17.40 -10.12 -10.02
N ILE A 100 -17.51 -9.48 -8.86
CA ILE A 100 -17.97 -10.12 -7.63
C ILE A 100 -19.51 -10.16 -7.65
N GLY A 101 -20.04 -11.30 -8.09
CA GLY A 101 -21.49 -11.56 -8.16
C GLY A 101 -22.26 -10.62 -9.08
N ASP A 102 -21.59 -9.97 -10.04
CA ASP A 102 -22.15 -8.89 -10.87
C ASP A 102 -22.70 -7.69 -10.09
N VAL A 103 -22.27 -7.54 -8.82
CA VAL A 103 -22.63 -6.44 -7.94
C VAL A 103 -21.54 -5.37 -7.92
N HIS A 104 -20.27 -5.76 -7.75
CA HIS A 104 -19.15 -4.84 -7.68
C HIS A 104 -17.85 -5.46 -8.24
N PRO A 105 -16.86 -4.65 -8.64
CA PRO A 105 -15.56 -5.18 -9.04
C PRO A 105 -14.73 -5.59 -7.82
N GLY A 106 -13.85 -6.57 -8.02
CA GLY A 106 -12.78 -6.93 -7.11
C GLY A 106 -11.43 -6.77 -7.80
N MET A 107 -10.75 -5.64 -7.56
CA MET A 107 -9.47 -5.31 -8.19
C MET A 107 -8.31 -5.62 -7.24
N TYR A 108 -7.24 -6.23 -7.75
CA TYR A 108 -6.01 -6.48 -6.99
C TYR A 108 -4.77 -6.27 -7.86
N ALA A 109 -3.63 -5.98 -7.23
CA ALA A 109 -2.34 -5.87 -7.90
C ALA A 109 -1.78 -7.27 -8.20
N VAL A 110 -1.23 -7.48 -9.39
CA VAL A 110 -0.57 -8.74 -9.77
C VAL A 110 0.88 -8.77 -9.32
N ASP A 111 1.45 -9.97 -9.18
CA ASP A 111 2.85 -10.15 -8.82
C ASP A 111 3.79 -9.82 -9.99
N ASP A 112 5.07 -9.61 -9.70
CA ASP A 112 6.06 -9.34 -10.75
C ASP A 112 6.19 -10.53 -11.71
N GLY A 113 6.06 -10.24 -13.01
CA GLY A 113 6.07 -11.24 -14.08
C GLY A 113 4.69 -11.78 -14.45
N GLU A 114 3.64 -11.41 -13.72
CA GLU A 114 2.26 -11.70 -14.10
C GLU A 114 1.69 -10.62 -15.04
N GLU A 115 0.81 -11.03 -15.94
CA GLU A 115 0.09 -10.11 -16.81
C GLU A 115 -1.05 -9.43 -16.05
N GLY A 116 -1.07 -8.09 -16.11
CA GLY A 116 -2.16 -7.26 -15.65
C GLY A 116 -2.57 -6.27 -16.73
N ALA A 117 -3.64 -5.52 -16.47
CA ALA A 117 -4.11 -4.46 -17.34
C ALA A 117 -4.19 -3.13 -16.59
N SER A 118 -4.30 -2.07 -17.38
CA SER A 118 -4.64 -0.73 -16.89
C SER A 118 -6.15 -0.71 -16.67
N ILE A 119 -6.57 -0.33 -15.47
CA ILE A 119 -7.98 -0.34 -15.05
C ILE A 119 -8.46 1.09 -14.91
N SER A 120 -9.56 1.42 -15.58
CA SER A 120 -10.19 2.74 -15.47
C SER A 120 -10.76 2.97 -14.08
N GLY A 121 -10.70 4.21 -13.61
CA GLY A 121 -11.38 4.64 -12.41
C GLY A 121 -11.43 6.16 -12.29
N GLU A 122 -11.77 6.62 -11.11
CA GLU A 122 -11.96 8.03 -10.79
C GLU A 122 -11.20 8.37 -9.52
N LEU A 123 -10.65 9.59 -9.47
CA LEU A 123 -9.94 10.11 -8.31
C LEU A 123 -10.81 11.16 -7.60
N TYR A 124 -10.88 11.05 -6.28
CA TYR A 124 -11.67 11.94 -5.43
C TYR A 124 -10.84 12.51 -4.28
N GLN A 125 -11.13 13.75 -3.92
CA GLN A 125 -10.80 14.29 -2.61
C GLN A 125 -11.95 13.94 -1.65
N VAL A 126 -11.69 13.09 -0.67
CA VAL A 126 -12.69 12.55 0.24
C VAL A 126 -12.43 13.10 1.66
N PRO A 127 -13.36 13.88 2.24
CA PRO A 127 -13.30 14.24 3.65
C PRO A 127 -13.32 13.01 4.54
N ILE A 128 -12.66 13.07 5.69
CA ILE A 128 -12.53 11.91 6.59
C ILE A 128 -13.89 11.36 7.04
N GLU A 129 -14.89 12.23 7.21
CA GLU A 129 -16.25 11.85 7.61
C GLU A 129 -16.98 11.05 6.52
N VAL A 130 -16.71 11.37 5.24
CA VAL A 130 -17.26 10.64 4.10
C VAL A 130 -16.55 9.30 3.97
N LEU A 131 -15.22 9.29 4.14
CA LEU A 131 -14.40 8.08 4.07
C LEU A 131 -14.82 7.04 5.11
N LEU A 132 -15.14 7.46 6.34
CA LEU A 132 -15.63 6.56 7.38
C LEU A 132 -16.95 5.88 6.99
N LYS A 133 -17.88 6.62 6.38
CA LYS A 133 -19.15 6.05 5.89
C LYS A 133 -18.93 5.01 4.79
N VAL A 134 -17.98 5.26 3.88
CA VAL A 134 -17.63 4.31 2.83
C VAL A 134 -17.10 3.02 3.46
N ILE A 135 -16.17 3.11 4.40
CA ILE A 135 -15.58 1.96 5.09
C ILE A 135 -16.64 1.16 5.87
N GLU A 136 -17.56 1.82 6.56
CA GLU A 136 -18.64 1.15 7.29
C GLU A 136 -19.60 0.37 6.38
N GLY A 137 -19.72 0.77 5.12
CA GLY A 137 -20.58 0.14 4.11
C GLY A 137 -19.88 -0.88 3.22
N GLU A 138 -18.57 -1.11 3.37
CA GLU A 138 -17.81 -1.95 2.43
C GLU A 138 -18.10 -3.45 2.59
N PRO A 139 -18.45 -4.15 1.49
CA PRO A 139 -18.52 -5.62 1.46
C PRO A 139 -17.26 -6.31 1.98
N THR A 140 -17.43 -7.48 2.58
CA THR A 140 -16.30 -8.28 3.10
C THR A 140 -15.29 -8.62 1.99
N GLY A 141 -14.02 -8.33 2.24
CA GLY A 141 -12.90 -8.60 1.33
C GLY A 141 -12.42 -7.39 0.55
N LEU A 142 -13.13 -6.25 0.62
CA LEU A 142 -12.60 -4.96 0.19
C LEU A 142 -11.66 -4.40 1.27
N TYR A 143 -10.64 -3.69 0.82
CA TYR A 143 -9.73 -2.96 1.69
C TYR A 143 -9.17 -1.73 0.99
N ARG A 144 -8.79 -0.73 1.79
CA ARG A 144 -8.06 0.46 1.31
C ARG A 144 -6.57 0.17 1.25
N GLY A 145 -5.96 0.35 0.08
CA GLY A 145 -4.54 0.12 -0.12
C GLY A 145 -3.92 0.98 -1.22
N PRO A 146 -2.59 0.91 -1.39
CA PRO A 146 -1.88 1.71 -2.39
C PRO A 146 -2.20 1.25 -3.82
N VAL A 147 -2.55 2.20 -4.68
CA VAL A 147 -2.79 2.02 -6.11
C VAL A 147 -1.85 2.92 -6.90
N ARG A 148 -1.14 2.32 -7.86
CA ARG A 148 -0.26 3.03 -8.78
C ARG A 148 -1.06 3.41 -10.02
N LEU A 149 -1.09 4.69 -10.33
CA LEU A 149 -1.73 5.23 -11.53
C LEU A 149 -0.79 5.12 -12.75
N ALA A 150 -1.37 5.21 -13.95
CA ALA A 150 -0.62 5.12 -15.21
C ALA A 150 0.42 6.25 -15.37
N ASP A 151 0.18 7.40 -14.75
CA ASP A 151 1.12 8.53 -14.71
C ASP A 151 2.24 8.40 -13.66
N GLY A 152 2.24 7.29 -12.91
CA GLY A 152 3.25 6.97 -11.90
C GLY A 152 2.92 7.42 -10.48
N ARG A 153 1.84 8.19 -10.27
CA ARG A 153 1.37 8.55 -8.92
C ARG A 153 1.01 7.30 -8.12
N LEU A 154 1.24 7.37 -6.81
CA LEU A 154 0.80 6.36 -5.85
C LEU A 154 -0.24 7.00 -4.94
N VAL A 155 -1.46 6.49 -4.96
CA VAL A 155 -2.62 7.02 -4.21
C VAL A 155 -3.26 5.90 -3.41
N LEU A 156 -4.13 6.22 -2.45
CA LEU A 156 -4.97 5.21 -1.84
C LEU A 156 -6.13 4.87 -2.77
N GLY A 157 -6.52 3.60 -2.80
CA GLY A 157 -7.67 3.15 -3.56
C GLY A 157 -8.31 1.91 -2.95
N ILE A 158 -9.48 1.57 -3.48
CA ILE A 158 -10.24 0.40 -3.04
C ILE A 158 -9.78 -0.84 -3.83
N LEU A 159 -9.30 -1.83 -3.09
CA LEU A 159 -8.78 -3.11 -3.57
C LEU A 159 -9.56 -4.26 -2.96
N TYR A 160 -9.37 -5.47 -3.51
CA TYR A 160 -10.02 -6.69 -3.06
C TYR A 160 -9.00 -7.80 -2.80
N GLU A 161 -9.30 -8.68 -1.85
CA GLU A 161 -8.46 -9.87 -1.57
C GLU A 161 -8.34 -10.75 -2.82
N ARG A 162 -7.10 -11.03 -3.24
CA ARG A 162 -6.80 -11.80 -4.47
C ARG A 162 -7.44 -13.18 -4.43
N GLU A 163 -7.29 -13.89 -3.31
CA GLU A 163 -7.75 -15.27 -3.12
C GLU A 163 -9.27 -15.38 -3.26
N ARG A 164 -10.00 -14.30 -2.97
CA ARG A 164 -11.44 -14.22 -3.18
C ARG A 164 -11.77 -13.81 -4.61
N ALA A 165 -11.10 -12.79 -5.14
CA ALA A 165 -11.34 -12.28 -6.50
C ALA A 165 -11.25 -13.40 -7.55
N VAL A 166 -10.22 -14.23 -7.49
CA VAL A 166 -9.95 -15.27 -8.50
C VAL A 166 -11.04 -16.37 -8.58
N GLN A 167 -11.94 -16.43 -7.60
CA GLN A 167 -13.08 -17.36 -7.61
C GLN A 167 -14.25 -16.85 -8.47
N HIS A 168 -14.17 -15.60 -8.92
CA HIS A 168 -15.18 -14.91 -9.71
C HIS A 168 -14.74 -14.70 -11.17
N PRO A 169 -15.68 -14.40 -12.09
CA PRO A 169 -15.34 -14.14 -13.49
C PRO A 169 -14.33 -13.00 -13.65
N ASP A 170 -13.27 -13.25 -14.42
CA ASP A 170 -12.30 -12.23 -14.78
C ASP A 170 -12.87 -11.28 -15.83
N ILE A 171 -12.86 -9.99 -15.53
CA ILE A 171 -13.33 -8.91 -16.41
C ILE A 171 -12.21 -7.93 -16.80
N THR A 172 -10.95 -8.31 -16.56
CA THR A 172 -9.75 -7.49 -16.84
C THR A 172 -9.69 -7.06 -18.30
N ALA A 173 -10.11 -7.92 -19.23
CA ALA A 173 -10.12 -7.62 -20.66
C ALA A 173 -11.08 -6.47 -21.06
N TYR A 174 -12.05 -6.13 -20.22
CA TYR A 174 -12.95 -5.00 -20.46
C TYR A 174 -12.31 -3.65 -20.09
N GLY A 175 -11.20 -3.64 -19.33
CA GLY A 175 -10.51 -2.43 -18.91
C GLY A 175 -11.11 -1.75 -17.67
N GLY A 176 -12.21 -2.27 -17.13
CA GLY A 176 -12.85 -1.70 -15.95
C GLY A 176 -14.29 -2.13 -15.73
N TRP A 177 -14.84 -1.75 -14.57
CA TRP A 177 -16.22 -2.06 -14.20
C TRP A 177 -17.24 -1.36 -15.11
N ARG A 178 -16.97 -0.11 -15.48
CA ARG A 178 -17.89 0.71 -16.29
C ARG A 178 -18.06 0.10 -17.68
N GLU A 179 -16.97 -0.31 -18.30
CA GLU A 179 -16.88 -0.93 -19.61
C GLU A 179 -17.53 -2.31 -19.61
N TYR A 180 -17.25 -3.12 -18.58
CA TYR A 180 -17.89 -4.42 -18.39
C TYR A 180 -19.42 -4.26 -18.31
N ARG A 181 -19.93 -3.38 -17.45
CA ARG A 181 -21.37 -3.14 -17.30
C ARG A 181 -22.02 -2.60 -18.57
N ALA A 182 -21.32 -1.78 -19.35
CA ALA A 182 -21.77 -1.33 -20.65
C ALA A 182 -21.92 -2.50 -21.65
N SER A 183 -20.95 -3.42 -21.66
CA SER A 183 -20.97 -4.60 -22.54
C SER A 183 -22.11 -5.57 -22.21
N THR A 184 -22.35 -5.85 -20.93
CA THR A 184 -23.43 -6.76 -20.49
C THR A 184 -24.81 -6.19 -20.82
N ARG A 185 -24.99 -4.89 -20.63
CA ARG A 185 -26.24 -4.21 -21.00
C ARG A 185 -26.49 -4.25 -22.51
N ALA A 186 -25.46 -4.08 -23.34
CA ALA A 186 -25.59 -4.18 -24.80
C ALA A 186 -25.92 -5.61 -25.28
N ALA A 187 -25.46 -6.64 -24.56
CA ALA A 187 -25.77 -8.04 -24.89
C ALA A 187 -27.20 -8.48 -24.51
N THR A 188 -27.93 -7.67 -23.73
CA THR A 188 -29.27 -8.01 -23.21
C THR A 188 -30.40 -7.27 -23.96
N VAL A 189 -30.06 -6.39 -24.89
CA VAL A 189 -30.99 -5.63 -25.75
C VAL A 189 -31.07 -6.29 -27.13
#